data_AF-A0A809R5P3-F1
#
_entry.id   AF-A0A809R5P3-F1
#
_cell.length_a   1.000
_cell.length_b   1.000
_cell.length_c   1.000
_cell.angle_alpha   90.00
_cell.angle_beta   90.00
_cell.angle_gamma   90.00
#
_symmetry.space_group_name_H-M   'P 1'
#
loop_
_entity.id
_entity.type
_entity.pdbx_description
1 polymer ?
#
loop_
_entity_poly.entity_id
_entity_poly.type
_entity_poly.pdbx_seq_one_letter_code
_entity_poly.pdbx_strand_id
1 'polypeptide(L)'
;MLLAACGGGGSGGSAPATVTPVDTSTGPLSKYVGVWNQGCQNHEIDTTTITATSAGSALSMSQKIEFYENANCTGAIVATGTYTSPVVVAQHIRTEANATVKMLTGETVASSVDVVNATANGAVINFVGSAVSSSVVNGKTTWKFVFKDTTITQTIEISSGSAQGGFMLRNGELFFVQAIGSSTTAFAVDSRYVRG
;
A
#
# COMPACT_ATOMS: atom_id res chain seq x y z
N MET A 1 21.21 37.62 31.74
CA MET A 1 20.28 38.76 31.60
C MET A 1 19.72 38.71 30.18
N LEU A 2 18.43 38.79 29.89
CA LEU A 2 17.20 38.83 30.66
C LEU A 2 16.08 38.45 29.66
N LEU A 3 15.31 37.41 29.99
CA LEU A 3 13.87 37.19 29.75
C LEU A 3 13.22 37.58 28.39
N ALA A 4 12.59 36.58 27.77
CA ALA A 4 11.19 36.70 27.37
C ALA A 4 10.44 35.40 27.72
N ALA A 5 9.55 35.52 28.70
CA ALA A 5 8.54 34.55 29.06
C ALA A 5 7.16 35.15 28.75
N CYS A 6 6.28 34.35 28.14
CA CYS A 6 4.82 34.47 28.20
C CYS A 6 4.34 33.05 27.82
N GLY A 7 3.81 32.21 28.72
CA GLY A 7 2.79 32.48 29.71
C GLY A 7 1.44 32.08 29.09
N GLY A 8 0.88 30.94 29.48
CA GLY A 8 -0.46 30.54 29.07
C GLY A 8 -0.78 29.06 29.26
N GLY A 9 -1.10 28.66 30.49
CA GLY A 9 -1.72 27.38 30.78
C GLY A 9 -3.20 27.38 30.41
N GLY A 10 -3.69 26.26 29.88
CA GLY A 10 -5.09 26.00 29.59
C GLY A 10 -5.38 24.51 29.73
N SER A 11 -5.88 24.13 30.91
CA SER A 11 -6.34 22.78 31.22
C SER A 11 -7.64 22.49 30.46
N GLY A 12 -7.56 21.74 29.36
CA GLY A 12 -8.72 21.26 28.62
C GLY A 12 -8.44 19.83 28.17
N GLY A 13 -9.07 18.87 28.84
CA GLY A 13 -8.97 17.45 28.55
C GLY A 13 -9.29 17.19 27.08
N SER A 14 -8.25 16.96 26.29
CA SER A 14 -8.34 16.50 24.93
C SER A 14 -7.79 15.09 24.92
N ALA A 15 -8.59 14.15 24.40
CA ALA A 15 -8.18 12.79 24.10
C ALA A 15 -6.78 12.79 23.45
N PRO A 16 -5.94 11.78 23.70
CA PRO A 16 -4.59 11.76 23.12
C PRO A 16 -4.72 11.90 21.61
N ALA A 17 -4.28 13.04 21.08
CA ALA A 17 -4.06 13.18 19.66
C ALA A 17 -3.05 12.08 19.31
N THR A 18 -3.47 11.13 18.49
CA THR A 18 -2.57 10.16 17.88
C THR A 18 -1.57 10.98 17.08
N VAL A 19 -0.42 11.28 17.67
CA VAL A 19 0.75 11.82 16.97
C VAL A 19 1.14 10.74 15.99
N THR A 20 0.64 10.84 14.75
CA THR A 20 1.28 10.16 13.63
C THR A 20 2.72 10.65 13.61
N PRO A 21 3.73 9.77 13.67
CA PRO A 21 5.11 10.18 13.58
C PRO A 21 5.27 11.02 12.31
N VAL A 22 5.72 12.27 12.47
CA VAL A 22 6.14 13.08 11.32
C VAL A 22 7.41 12.42 10.81
N ASP A 23 7.31 11.70 9.69
CA ASP A 23 8.47 11.15 9.01
C ASP A 23 9.34 12.31 8.53
N THR A 24 10.54 12.43 9.12
CA THR A 24 11.51 13.48 8.80
C THR A 24 12.39 13.11 7.60
N SER A 25 12.10 12.03 6.88
CA SER A 25 12.85 11.67 5.69
C SER A 25 12.65 12.68 4.55
N THR A 26 13.75 13.06 3.91
CA THR A 26 13.78 14.04 2.81
C THR A 26 14.22 13.42 1.49
N GLY A 27 14.36 12.10 1.44
CA GLY A 27 14.75 11.37 0.23
C GLY A 27 13.65 11.38 -0.85
N PRO A 28 13.98 10.95 -2.08
CA PRO A 28 13.11 11.07 -3.25
C PRO A 28 11.76 10.34 -3.10
N LEU A 29 11.72 9.27 -2.28
CA LEU A 29 10.52 8.47 -2.07
C LEU A 29 9.67 8.89 -0.88
N SER A 30 10.13 9.85 -0.06
CA SER A 30 9.47 10.21 1.22
C SER A 30 8.02 10.68 1.03
N LYS A 31 7.70 11.25 -0.14
CA LYS A 31 6.33 11.69 -0.49
C LYS A 31 5.30 10.55 -0.56
N TYR A 32 5.73 9.29 -0.70
CA TYR A 32 4.85 8.13 -0.78
C TYR A 32 4.51 7.51 0.58
N VAL A 33 5.14 7.98 1.67
CA VAL A 33 4.91 7.46 3.02
C VAL A 33 3.46 7.70 3.47
N GLY A 34 2.88 6.68 4.09
CA GLY A 34 1.52 6.73 4.61
C GLY A 34 0.75 5.42 4.46
N VAL A 35 -0.54 5.50 4.73
CA VAL A 35 -1.49 4.39 4.58
C VAL A 35 -2.31 4.62 3.31
N TRP A 36 -2.42 3.58 2.50
CA TRP A 36 -2.98 3.61 1.15
C TRP A 36 -3.90 2.42 0.93
N ASN A 37 -5.08 2.63 0.32
CA ASN A 37 -6.09 1.59 0.12
C ASN A 37 -6.44 1.43 -1.37
N GLN A 38 -6.65 0.20 -1.86
CA GLN A 38 -7.07 -0.03 -3.26
C GLN A 38 -8.59 0.21 -3.51
N GLY A 39 -9.28 0.81 -2.56
CA GLY A 39 -10.74 0.85 -2.56
C GLY A 39 -11.36 -0.54 -2.33
N CYS A 40 -12.69 -0.60 -2.39
CA CYS A 40 -13.41 -1.86 -2.21
C CYS A 40 -13.34 -2.73 -3.47
N GLN A 41 -12.88 -3.97 -3.32
CA GLN A 41 -12.80 -4.99 -4.34
C GLN A 41 -13.62 -6.22 -3.94
N ASN A 42 -14.96 -6.14 -4.08
CA ASN A 42 -15.88 -7.26 -3.84
C ASN A 42 -15.63 -8.00 -2.50
N HIS A 43 -16.05 -7.38 -1.39
CA HIS A 43 -15.81 -7.76 0.02
C HIS A 43 -14.42 -7.39 0.57
N GLU A 44 -13.45 -7.07 -0.27
CA GLU A 44 -12.05 -6.90 0.15
C GLU A 44 -11.58 -5.45 0.13
N ILE A 45 -10.86 -5.03 1.16
CA ILE A 45 -10.05 -3.80 1.13
C ILE A 45 -8.59 -4.17 1.43
N ASP A 46 -7.74 -3.90 0.45
CA ASP A 46 -6.30 -3.98 0.58
C ASP A 46 -5.72 -2.66 1.08
N THR A 47 -5.14 -2.70 2.27
CA THR A 47 -4.41 -1.61 2.91
C THR A 47 -2.91 -1.84 2.79
N THR A 48 -2.21 -0.91 2.16
CA THR A 48 -0.76 -0.85 2.10
C THR A 48 -0.23 0.28 2.99
N THR A 49 0.60 -0.07 3.97
CA THR A 49 1.35 0.89 4.78
C THR A 49 2.76 1.02 4.24
N ILE A 50 3.15 2.23 3.85
CA ILE A 50 4.44 2.57 3.30
C ILE A 50 5.23 3.37 4.31
N THR A 51 6.45 2.93 4.60
CA THR A 51 7.40 3.61 5.49
C THR A 51 8.69 3.91 4.74
N ALA A 52 9.31 5.06 5.01
CA ALA A 52 10.62 5.37 4.47
C ALA A 52 11.71 4.60 5.21
N THR A 53 12.68 4.13 4.45
CA THR A 53 13.94 3.54 4.95
C THR A 53 15.11 4.19 4.21
N SER A 54 16.33 4.00 4.67
CA SER A 54 17.53 4.56 4.03
C SER A 54 17.41 6.07 3.75
N ALA A 55 16.94 6.83 4.75
CA ALA A 55 16.68 8.28 4.68
C ALA A 55 15.74 8.71 3.53
N GLY A 56 14.80 7.86 3.12
CA GLY A 56 13.82 8.14 2.06
C GLY A 56 14.29 7.79 0.65
N SER A 57 15.43 7.12 0.51
CA SER A 57 15.86 6.52 -0.77
C SER A 57 15.29 5.11 -0.99
N ALA A 58 14.69 4.53 0.04
CA ALA A 58 14.02 3.25 -0.02
C ALA A 58 12.68 3.29 0.72
N LEU A 59 11.75 2.43 0.32
CA LEU A 59 10.46 2.24 0.97
C LEU A 59 10.33 0.80 1.44
N SER A 60 9.72 0.61 2.60
CA SER A 60 9.26 -0.68 3.09
C SER A 60 7.73 -0.69 3.12
N MET A 61 7.12 -1.68 2.48
CA MET A 61 5.68 -1.77 2.28
C MET A 61 5.14 -2.99 3.02
N SER A 62 4.20 -2.77 3.92
CA SER A 62 3.44 -3.83 4.59
C SER A 62 2.00 -3.81 4.10
N GLN A 63 1.39 -4.98 4.00
CA GLN A 63 0.01 -5.11 3.53
C GLN A 63 -0.87 -5.76 4.60
N LYS A 64 -2.13 -5.34 4.63
CA LYS A 64 -3.21 -5.92 5.41
C LYS A 64 -4.43 -6.01 4.50
N ILE A 65 -5.11 -7.13 4.56
CA ILE A 65 -6.33 -7.40 3.79
C ILE A 65 -7.49 -7.51 4.77
N GLU A 66 -8.58 -6.79 4.54
CA GLU A 66 -9.79 -6.91 5.36
C GLU A 66 -10.97 -7.35 4.50
N PHE A 67 -11.60 -8.44 4.92
CA PHE A 67 -12.81 -8.97 4.30
C PHE A 67 -14.03 -8.57 5.12
N TYR A 68 -15.00 -7.97 4.44
CA TYR A 68 -16.24 -7.47 5.00
C TYR A 68 -17.41 -8.37 4.63
N GLU A 69 -18.44 -8.38 5.49
CA GLU A 69 -19.65 -9.18 5.27
C GLU A 69 -20.30 -8.89 3.91
N ASN A 70 -20.38 -7.62 3.51
CA ASN A 70 -21.04 -7.19 2.28
C ASN A 70 -20.04 -6.90 1.14
N ALA A 71 -20.46 -7.17 -0.10
CA ALA A 71 -19.63 -7.00 -1.30
C ALA A 71 -19.13 -5.57 -1.54
N ASN A 72 -19.85 -4.56 -1.03
CA ASN A 72 -19.46 -3.15 -1.08
C ASN A 72 -18.52 -2.74 0.07
N CYS A 73 -17.93 -3.71 0.77
CA CYS A 73 -17.00 -3.52 1.88
C CYS A 73 -17.59 -2.74 3.06
N THR A 74 -18.86 -3.03 3.36
CA THR A 74 -19.57 -2.50 4.53
C THR A 74 -19.97 -3.64 5.48
N GLY A 75 -20.42 -3.28 6.67
CA GLY A 75 -20.77 -4.26 7.71
C GLY A 75 -19.55 -4.68 8.53
N ALA A 76 -19.65 -5.81 9.22
CA ALA A 76 -18.57 -6.31 10.06
C ALA A 76 -17.41 -6.86 9.22
N ILE A 77 -16.18 -6.73 9.74
CA ILE A 77 -15.03 -7.48 9.23
C ILE A 77 -15.20 -8.93 9.66
N VAL A 78 -15.18 -9.84 8.71
CA VAL A 78 -15.39 -11.27 8.91
C VAL A 78 -14.11 -12.10 8.80
N ALA A 79 -13.08 -11.53 8.15
CA ALA A 79 -11.72 -12.06 8.16
C ALA A 79 -10.69 -10.94 7.95
N THR A 80 -9.50 -11.12 8.52
CA THR A 80 -8.36 -10.21 8.35
C THR A 80 -7.13 -11.01 7.96
N GLY A 81 -6.48 -10.59 6.88
CA GLY A 81 -5.21 -11.10 6.39
C GLY A 81 -4.05 -10.21 6.80
N THR A 82 -3.01 -10.79 7.38
CA THR A 82 -1.78 -10.07 7.73
C THR A 82 -0.56 -10.82 7.22
N TYR A 83 0.35 -10.09 6.57
CA TYR A 83 1.66 -10.61 6.19
C TYR A 83 2.61 -10.62 7.39
N THR A 84 3.50 -11.62 7.44
CA THR A 84 4.46 -11.79 8.55
C THR A 84 5.61 -10.78 8.55
N SER A 85 5.81 -10.07 7.45
CA SER A 85 6.85 -9.07 7.25
C SER A 85 6.43 -8.09 6.15
N PRO A 86 7.14 -6.96 5.96
CA PRO A 86 6.90 -6.09 4.81
C PRO A 86 7.02 -6.88 3.51
N VAL A 87 5.98 -6.86 2.68
CA VAL A 87 5.88 -7.66 1.46
C VAL A 87 6.86 -7.22 0.37
N VAL A 88 7.17 -5.92 0.33
CA VAL A 88 7.99 -5.31 -0.72
C VAL A 88 8.94 -4.28 -0.10
N VAL A 89 10.19 -4.31 -0.55
CA VAL A 89 11.15 -3.21 -0.38
C VAL A 89 11.40 -2.60 -1.75
N ALA A 90 11.24 -1.28 -1.86
CA ALA A 90 11.46 -0.56 -3.11
C ALA A 90 12.62 0.42 -2.97
N GLN A 91 13.67 0.23 -3.77
CA GLN A 91 14.86 1.09 -3.79
C GLN A 91 14.76 2.08 -4.95
N HIS A 92 14.96 3.37 -4.68
CA HIS A 92 15.01 4.40 -5.72
C HIS A 92 16.15 4.17 -6.70
N ILE A 93 15.87 4.34 -7.99
CA ILE A 93 16.86 4.32 -9.07
C ILE A 93 17.03 5.72 -9.64
N ARG A 94 15.92 6.34 -10.07
CA ARG A 94 15.89 7.68 -10.68
C ARG A 94 14.48 8.24 -10.65
N THR A 95 14.37 9.53 -10.92
CA THR A 95 13.10 10.20 -11.16
C THR A 95 13.02 10.61 -12.63
N GLU A 96 11.99 10.15 -13.33
CA GLU A 96 11.68 10.56 -14.70
C GLU A 96 10.67 11.72 -14.62
N ALA A 97 11.11 12.95 -14.95
CA ALA A 97 10.34 14.16 -14.65
C ALA A 97 9.12 14.39 -15.57
N ASN A 98 9.07 13.75 -16.74
CA ASN A 98 8.00 13.91 -17.73
C ASN A 98 7.68 12.57 -18.42
N ALA A 99 7.49 11.52 -17.62
CA ALA A 99 7.13 10.21 -18.13
C ALA A 99 5.73 10.23 -18.76
N THR A 100 5.58 9.47 -19.84
CA THR A 100 4.29 9.20 -20.48
C THR A 100 3.62 8.04 -19.74
N VAL A 101 2.51 8.30 -19.05
CA VAL A 101 1.83 7.28 -18.24
C VAL A 101 0.44 7.00 -18.81
N LYS A 102 0.19 5.75 -19.22
CA LYS A 102 -1.13 5.26 -19.60
C LYS A 102 -1.93 4.95 -18.34
N MET A 103 -3.02 5.67 -18.12
CA MET A 103 -3.91 5.50 -16.97
C MET A 103 -4.85 4.30 -17.15
N LEU A 104 -5.45 3.83 -16.06
CA LEU A 104 -6.45 2.75 -16.09
C LEU A 104 -7.69 3.10 -16.94
N THR A 105 -8.01 4.40 -17.07
CA THR A 105 -9.08 4.94 -17.94
C THR A 105 -8.73 4.88 -19.43
N GLY A 106 -7.49 4.53 -19.79
CA GLY A 106 -6.98 4.47 -21.15
C GLY A 106 -6.36 5.77 -21.65
N GLU A 107 -6.60 6.90 -20.99
CA GLU A 107 -5.93 8.17 -21.31
C GLU A 107 -4.44 8.11 -21.02
N THR A 108 -3.67 9.00 -21.65
CA THR A 108 -2.23 9.13 -21.42
C THR A 108 -1.90 10.50 -20.87
N VAL A 109 -1.08 10.55 -19.82
CA VAL A 109 -0.73 11.78 -19.12
C VAL A 109 0.79 11.92 -18.99
N ALA A 110 1.28 13.16 -18.96
CA ALA A 110 2.63 13.45 -18.53
C ALA A 110 2.68 13.57 -17.00
N SER A 111 3.65 12.91 -16.37
CA SER A 111 3.83 12.99 -14.92
C SER A 111 5.26 12.62 -14.51
N SER A 112 5.64 12.99 -13.29
CA SER A 112 6.88 12.50 -12.70
C SER A 112 6.68 11.08 -12.16
N VAL A 113 7.59 10.17 -12.52
CA VAL A 113 7.63 8.79 -12.04
C VAL A 113 8.95 8.55 -11.31
N ASP A 114 8.88 8.12 -10.06
CA ASP A 114 10.04 7.63 -9.33
C ASP A 114 10.23 6.15 -9.66
N VAL A 115 11.23 5.85 -10.46
CA VAL A 115 11.56 4.50 -10.89
C VAL A 115 12.30 3.80 -9.77
N VAL A 116 11.86 2.58 -9.45
CA VAL A 116 12.37 1.79 -8.33
C VAL A 116 12.71 0.37 -8.77
N ASN A 117 13.65 -0.24 -8.06
CA ASN A 117 13.76 -1.70 -8.02
C ASN A 117 12.94 -2.19 -6.83
N ALA A 118 11.85 -2.90 -7.11
CA ALA A 118 10.99 -3.50 -6.09
C ALA A 118 11.39 -4.96 -5.87
N THR A 119 11.62 -5.34 -4.63
CA THR A 119 11.97 -6.70 -4.21
C THR A 119 10.87 -7.24 -3.31
N ALA A 120 10.19 -8.28 -3.78
CA ALA A 120 9.24 -9.04 -2.98
C ALA A 120 10.00 -10.11 -2.17
N ASN A 121 9.74 -10.16 -0.86
CA ASN A 121 10.54 -10.97 0.06
C ASN A 121 9.95 -12.36 0.35
N GLY A 122 8.88 -12.76 -0.35
CA GLY A 122 8.21 -14.03 -0.10
C GLY A 122 7.46 -14.06 1.24
N ALA A 123 6.98 -12.92 1.73
CA ALA A 123 6.18 -12.86 2.95
C ALA A 123 4.93 -13.75 2.83
N VAL A 124 4.65 -14.50 3.88
CA VAL A 124 3.47 -15.36 3.98
C VAL A 124 2.34 -14.57 4.61
N ILE A 125 1.14 -14.68 4.06
CA ILE A 125 -0.08 -14.14 4.64
C ILE A 125 -0.82 -15.20 5.44
N ASN A 126 -1.34 -14.78 6.59
CA ASN A 126 -2.25 -15.58 7.40
C ASN A 126 -3.57 -14.84 7.56
N PHE A 127 -4.68 -15.58 7.46
CA PHE A 127 -6.00 -15.05 7.74
C PHE A 127 -6.56 -15.56 9.05
N VAL A 128 -7.24 -14.68 9.76
CA VAL A 128 -7.99 -14.97 10.98
C VAL A 128 -9.39 -14.39 10.87
N GLY A 129 -10.39 -15.07 11.43
CA GLY A 129 -11.78 -14.61 11.39
C GLY A 129 -12.78 -15.76 11.46
N SER A 130 -14.05 -15.42 11.66
CA SER A 130 -15.14 -16.40 11.75
C SER A 130 -15.54 -16.97 10.39
N ALA A 131 -15.30 -16.22 9.30
CA ALA A 131 -15.70 -16.59 7.96
C ALA A 131 -14.58 -17.29 7.16
N VAL A 132 -13.38 -17.46 7.72
CA VAL A 132 -12.23 -17.99 7.00
C VAL A 132 -11.81 -19.37 7.50
N SER A 133 -11.47 -20.23 6.56
CA SER A 133 -10.82 -21.52 6.80
C SER A 133 -9.74 -21.77 5.76
N SER A 134 -8.75 -22.58 6.09
CA SER A 134 -7.68 -22.97 5.17
C SER A 134 -7.64 -24.48 4.96
N SER A 135 -7.26 -24.89 3.75
CA SER A 135 -6.84 -26.25 3.44
C SER A 135 -5.56 -26.23 2.61
N VAL A 136 -4.81 -27.33 2.62
CA VAL A 136 -3.66 -27.50 1.72
C VAL A 136 -4.12 -28.29 0.50
N VAL A 137 -4.02 -27.69 -0.68
CA VAL A 137 -4.36 -28.31 -1.97
C VAL A 137 -3.10 -28.28 -2.85
N ASN A 138 -2.62 -29.44 -3.28
CA ASN A 138 -1.39 -29.57 -4.08
C ASN A 138 -0.16 -28.88 -3.44
N GLY A 139 -0.04 -28.93 -2.11
CA GLY A 139 1.07 -28.30 -1.38
C GLY A 139 0.99 -26.78 -1.24
N LYS A 140 -0.08 -26.14 -1.73
CA LYS A 140 -0.35 -24.71 -1.55
C LYS A 140 -1.48 -24.51 -0.54
N THR A 141 -1.40 -23.45 0.26
CA THR A 141 -2.50 -23.06 1.15
C THR A 141 -3.60 -22.39 0.33
N THR A 142 -4.78 -22.99 0.35
CA THR A 142 -6.00 -22.45 -0.22
C THR A 142 -6.89 -21.94 0.91
N TRP A 143 -7.33 -20.70 0.79
CA TRP A 143 -8.21 -20.03 1.74
C TRP A 143 -9.64 -20.02 1.22
N LYS A 144 -10.58 -20.37 2.08
CA LYS A 144 -12.02 -20.31 1.81
C LYS A 144 -12.64 -19.27 2.72
N PHE A 145 -13.27 -18.27 2.12
CA PHE A 145 -14.00 -17.19 2.77
C PHE A 145 -15.50 -17.38 2.52
N VAL A 146 -16.28 -17.52 3.58
CA VAL A 146 -17.73 -17.74 3.52
C VAL A 146 -18.43 -16.45 3.91
N PHE A 147 -19.04 -15.80 2.93
CA PHE A 147 -19.90 -14.64 3.13
C PHE A 147 -21.36 -15.08 3.20
N LYS A 148 -22.25 -14.15 3.53
CA LYS A 148 -23.68 -14.43 3.65
C LYS A 148 -24.32 -14.87 2.34
N ASP A 149 -23.86 -14.32 1.24
CA ASP A 149 -24.41 -14.46 -0.12
C ASP A 149 -23.50 -15.26 -1.06
N THR A 150 -22.22 -15.43 -0.70
CA THR A 150 -21.25 -16.11 -1.57
C THR A 150 -20.15 -16.82 -0.79
N THR A 151 -19.33 -17.59 -1.51
CA THR A 151 -18.11 -18.20 -1.00
C THR A 151 -17.00 -17.96 -1.99
N ILE A 152 -15.90 -17.38 -1.52
CA ILE A 152 -14.70 -17.13 -2.33
C ILE A 152 -13.63 -18.11 -1.89
N THR A 153 -12.99 -18.78 -2.86
CA THR A 153 -11.83 -19.64 -2.60
C THR A 153 -10.64 -19.10 -3.37
N GLN A 154 -9.55 -18.83 -2.66
CA GLN A 154 -8.35 -18.22 -3.22
C GLN A 154 -7.11 -19.00 -2.80
N THR A 155 -6.24 -19.28 -3.75
CA THR A 155 -4.87 -19.71 -3.45
C THR A 155 -3.97 -18.50 -3.63
N ILE A 156 -3.29 -18.09 -2.56
CA ILE A 156 -2.41 -16.93 -2.63
C ILE A 156 -1.03 -17.40 -3.02
N GLU A 157 -0.55 -16.86 -4.13
CA GLU A 157 0.82 -17.11 -4.57
C GLU A 157 1.77 -16.18 -3.81
N ILE A 158 2.77 -16.77 -3.18
CA ILE A 158 3.80 -16.02 -2.48
C ILE A 158 4.68 -15.35 -3.54
N SER A 159 4.58 -14.02 -3.65
CA SER A 159 5.43 -13.25 -4.56
C SER A 159 6.85 -13.18 -4.00
N SER A 160 7.83 -13.54 -4.83
CA SER A 160 9.25 -13.40 -4.52
C SER A 160 10.02 -12.97 -5.77
N GLY A 161 11.17 -12.33 -5.56
CA GLY A 161 12.03 -11.86 -6.65
C GLY A 161 12.09 -10.34 -6.73
N SER A 162 12.70 -9.82 -7.80
CA SER A 162 12.84 -8.38 -8.01
C SER A 162 12.40 -7.98 -9.40
N ALA A 163 11.77 -6.81 -9.50
CA ALA A 163 11.35 -6.23 -10.76
C ALA A 163 11.52 -4.70 -10.71
N GLN A 164 11.73 -4.10 -11.87
CA GLN A 164 11.69 -2.65 -11.99
C GLN A 164 10.24 -2.18 -12.19
N GLY A 165 9.86 -1.17 -11.42
CA GLY A 165 8.58 -0.48 -11.56
C GLY A 165 8.74 1.00 -11.24
N GLY A 166 7.64 1.67 -10.93
CA GLY A 166 7.69 3.04 -10.48
C GLY A 166 6.51 3.44 -9.63
N PHE A 167 6.67 4.56 -8.94
CA PHE A 167 5.62 5.23 -8.20
C PHE A 167 5.32 6.58 -8.82
N MET A 168 4.04 6.94 -8.79
CA MET A 168 3.56 8.25 -9.21
C MET A 168 2.51 8.72 -8.23
N LEU A 169 2.58 9.98 -7.80
CA LEU A 169 1.47 10.66 -7.14
C LEU A 169 0.77 11.58 -8.14
N ARG A 170 -0.56 11.50 -8.18
CA ARG A 170 -1.39 12.40 -8.98
C ARG A 170 -2.71 12.63 -8.28
N ASN A 171 -3.12 13.89 -8.12
CA ASN A 171 -4.38 14.27 -7.46
C ASN A 171 -4.56 13.67 -6.04
N GLY A 172 -3.48 13.51 -5.29
CA GLY A 172 -3.52 12.93 -3.93
C GLY A 172 -3.61 11.40 -3.89
N GLU A 173 -3.59 10.74 -5.05
CA GLU A 173 -3.63 9.29 -5.19
C GLU A 173 -2.25 8.74 -5.56
N LEU A 174 -1.98 7.54 -5.09
CA LEU A 174 -0.76 6.80 -5.36
C LEU A 174 -1.02 5.77 -6.47
N PHE A 175 -0.11 5.73 -7.44
CA PHE A 175 -0.15 4.78 -8.54
C PHE A 175 1.14 3.99 -8.57
N PHE A 176 1.02 2.68 -8.70
CA PHE A 176 2.13 1.83 -9.08
C PHE A 176 2.09 1.68 -10.59
N VAL A 177 3.26 1.86 -11.22
CA VAL A 177 3.38 1.85 -12.67
C VAL A 177 4.45 0.88 -13.11
N GLN A 178 4.27 0.32 -14.31
CA GLN A 178 5.23 -0.59 -14.95
C GLN A 178 5.63 -0.03 -16.31
N ALA A 179 6.87 -0.28 -16.73
CA ALA A 179 7.35 0.16 -18.03
C ALA A 179 6.56 -0.52 -19.17
N ILE A 180 6.25 0.23 -20.22
CA ILE A 180 5.66 -0.33 -21.44
C ILE A 180 6.80 -0.90 -22.29
N GLY A 181 6.83 -2.23 -22.42
CA GLY A 181 7.92 -2.93 -23.11
C GLY A 181 9.27 -2.67 -22.45
N SER A 182 10.27 -2.27 -23.23
CA SER A 182 11.60 -1.90 -22.74
C SER A 182 11.79 -0.39 -22.53
N SER A 183 10.70 0.39 -22.55
CA SER A 183 10.78 1.84 -22.43
C SER A 183 11.30 2.28 -21.06
N THR A 184 12.13 3.32 -21.05
CA THR A 184 12.61 3.97 -19.82
C THR A 184 11.79 5.21 -19.44
N THR A 185 10.88 5.65 -20.32
CA THR A 185 10.12 6.91 -20.18
C THR A 185 8.62 6.74 -20.36
N ALA A 186 8.15 5.55 -20.76
CA ALA A 186 6.73 5.23 -20.95
C ALA A 186 6.29 4.11 -20.01
N PHE A 187 5.20 4.35 -19.28
CA PHE A 187 4.69 3.47 -18.25
C PHE A 187 3.18 3.27 -18.38
N ALA A 188 2.65 2.19 -17.82
CA ALA A 188 1.23 1.98 -17.62
C ALA A 188 0.94 1.82 -16.13
N VAL A 189 -0.20 2.34 -15.68
CA VAL A 189 -0.70 2.09 -14.31
C VAL A 189 -1.03 0.61 -14.18
N ASP A 190 -0.46 -0.01 -13.15
CA ASP A 190 -0.73 -1.38 -12.73
C ASP A 190 -1.77 -1.39 -11.61
N SER A 191 -1.62 -0.50 -10.63
CA SER A 191 -2.58 -0.34 -9.53
C SER A 191 -2.70 1.10 -9.05
N ARG A 192 -3.85 1.39 -8.43
CA ARG A 192 -4.22 2.70 -7.89
C ARG A 192 -4.59 2.55 -6.42
N TYR A 193 -4.15 3.50 -5.62
CA TYR A 193 -4.45 3.58 -4.20
C TYR A 193 -4.89 4.99 -3.81
N VAL A 194 -5.90 5.04 -2.94
CA VAL A 194 -6.39 6.26 -2.29
C VAL A 194 -5.84 6.34 -0.87
N ARG A 195 -5.77 7.54 -0.30
CA ARG A 195 -5.29 7.70 1.06
C ARG A 195 -6.27 7.07 2.05
N GLY A 196 -5.73 6.28 2.98
CA GLY A 196 -6.47 5.64 4.07
C GLY A 196 -6.64 6.51 5.30
#